data_AF-I0IMI0-F1
#
_entry.id   AF-I0IMI0-F1
#
_cell.length_a   1.000
_cell.length_b   1.000
_cell.length_c   1.000
_cell.angle_alpha   90.00
_cell.angle_beta   90.00
_cell.angle_gamma   90.00
#
_symmetry.space_group_name_H-M   'P 1'
#
loop_
_entity.id
_entity.type
_entity.pdbx_description
1 polymer ?
#
loop_
_entity_poly.entity_id
_entity_poly.type
_entity_poly.pdbx_seq_one_letter_code
_entity_poly.pdbx_strand_id
1 'polypeptide(L)'
;MESRRLFNLRLALVLGVELLAIQTGMFLNRYSLMEGIGWVGLFSWFLIGGALVGGIAFGALLTEWLPERTDGRPPGFFEKILPQLPWAFALLVALIDSYFYFPRM
;
A
#
# COMPACT_ATOMS: atom_id res chain seq x y z
N MET A 1 -21.37 -16.20 -4.46
CA MET A 1 -20.44 -15.52 -5.38
C MET A 1 -20.41 -14.05 -5.01
N GLU A 2 -19.30 -13.55 -4.50
CA GLU A 2 -19.16 -12.13 -4.19
C GLU A 2 -19.18 -11.30 -5.47
N SER A 3 -19.90 -10.16 -5.49
CA SER A 3 -19.97 -9.35 -6.71
C SER A 3 -18.63 -8.64 -6.96
N ARG A 4 -18.18 -8.56 -8.22
CA ARG A 4 -16.95 -7.83 -8.59
C ARG A 4 -16.93 -6.38 -8.08
N ARG A 5 -18.10 -5.78 -7.86
CA ARG A 5 -18.26 -4.43 -7.29
C ARG A 5 -17.81 -4.36 -5.83
N LEU A 6 -18.17 -5.36 -5.01
CA LEU A 6 -17.76 -5.45 -3.61
C LEU A 6 -16.24 -5.65 -3.48
N PHE A 7 -15.68 -6.51 -4.32
CA PHE A 7 -14.24 -6.74 -4.41
C PHE A 7 -13.46 -5.45 -4.73
N ASN A 8 -13.85 -4.72 -5.78
CA ASN A 8 -13.20 -3.46 -6.16
C ASN A 8 -13.30 -2.40 -5.06
N LEU A 9 -14.42 -2.37 -4.33
CA LEU A 9 -14.64 -1.40 -3.26
C LEU A 9 -13.76 -1.70 -2.03
N ARG A 10 -13.58 -2.98 -1.67
CA ARG A 10 -12.61 -3.42 -0.65
C ARG A 10 -11.18 -3.10 -1.05
N LEU A 11 -10.81 -3.38 -2.31
CA LEU A 11 -9.50 -3.04 -2.87
C LEU A 11 -9.21 -1.53 -2.75
N ALA A 12 -10.16 -0.68 -3.17
CA ALA A 12 -10.01 0.76 -3.09
C ALA A 12 -9.90 1.27 -1.64
N LEU A 13 -10.69 0.71 -0.73
CA LEU A 13 -10.64 1.06 0.69
C LEU A 13 -9.29 0.71 1.32
N VAL A 14 -8.76 -0.48 1.06
CA VAL A 14 -7.47 -0.90 1.62
C VAL A 14 -6.33 -0.06 1.07
N LEU A 15 -6.28 0.16 -0.24
CA LEU A 15 -5.31 1.06 -0.86
C LEU A 15 -5.39 2.49 -0.30
N GLY A 16 -6.60 2.98 -0.04
CA GLY A 16 -6.81 4.29 0.58
C GLY A 16 -6.29 4.37 2.01
N VAL A 17 -6.55 3.34 2.82
CA VAL A 17 -6.04 3.25 4.21
C VAL A 17 -4.52 3.15 4.23
N GLU A 18 -3.91 2.35 3.35
CA GLU A 18 -2.46 2.26 3.21
C GLU A 18 -1.83 3.59 2.83
N LEU A 19 -2.40 4.30 1.85
CA LEU A 19 -1.93 5.61 1.46
C LEU A 19 -1.96 6.60 2.63
N LEU A 20 -3.05 6.61 3.40
CA LEU A 20 -3.19 7.46 4.58
C LEU A 20 -2.17 7.11 5.67
N ALA A 21 -1.95 5.82 5.93
CA ALA A 21 -0.97 5.35 6.89
C ALA A 21 0.46 5.76 6.49
N ILE A 22 0.81 5.58 5.22
CA ILE A 22 2.12 5.99 4.68
C ILE A 22 2.29 7.52 4.77
N GLN A 23 1.30 8.31 4.34
CA GLN A 23 1.35 9.78 4.48
C GLN A 23 1.49 10.23 5.94
N THR A 24 0.74 9.62 6.85
CA THR A 24 0.80 9.95 8.27
C THR A 24 2.17 9.62 8.86
N GLY A 25 2.72 8.45 8.54
CA GLY A 25 4.08 8.09 8.91
C GLY A 25 5.10 9.11 8.38
N MET A 26 5.03 9.46 7.10
CA MET A 26 5.98 10.40 6.49
C MET A 26 5.89 11.80 7.12
N PHE A 27 4.68 12.29 7.42
CA PHE A 27 4.49 13.54 8.16
C PHE A 27 5.12 13.49 9.56
N LEU A 28 4.92 12.41 10.30
CA LEU A 28 5.50 12.22 11.64
C LEU A 28 7.02 12.14 11.59
N ASN A 29 7.59 11.50 10.57
CA ASN A 29 9.04 11.46 10.37
C ASN A 29 9.60 12.87 10.16
N ARG A 30 8.97 13.66 9.30
CA ARG A 30 9.35 15.07 9.07
C ARG A 30 9.28 15.88 10.37
N TYR A 31 8.18 15.75 11.11
CA TYR A 31 7.99 16.43 12.38
C TYR A 31 9.08 16.03 13.40
N SER A 32 9.40 14.74 13.50
CA SER A 32 10.48 14.23 14.34
C SER A 32 11.84 14.84 14.01
N LEU A 33 12.13 15.05 12.72
CA LEU A 33 13.39 15.64 12.28
C LEU A 33 13.46 17.15 12.57
N MET A 34 12.32 17.84 12.45
CA MET A 34 12.23 19.29 12.72
C MET A 34 12.31 19.61 14.22
N GLU A 35 11.62 18.82 15.05
CA GLU A 35 11.53 19.05 16.50
C GLU A 35 12.55 18.24 17.31
N GLY A 36 13.31 17.35 16.67
CA GLY A 36 14.32 16.50 17.33
C GLY A 36 13.74 15.40 18.23
N ILE A 37 12.48 15.01 18.04
CA ILE A 37 11.77 14.08 18.93
C ILE A 37 11.91 12.63 18.43
N GLY A 38 12.99 11.94 18.84
CA GLY A 38 13.35 10.63 18.29
C GLY A 38 12.29 9.51 18.37
N TRP A 39 11.41 9.50 19.40
CA TRP A 39 10.36 8.47 19.51
C TRP A 39 9.27 8.65 18.44
N VAL A 40 9.00 9.88 18.00
CA VAL A 40 8.07 10.15 16.90
C VAL A 40 8.64 9.62 15.59
N GLY A 41 9.94 9.77 15.38
CA GLY A 41 10.66 9.17 14.27
C GLY A 41 10.53 7.65 14.29
N LEU A 42 10.76 7.00 15.44
CA LEU A 42 10.57 5.55 15.55
C LEU A 42 9.14 5.11 15.20
N PHE A 43 8.13 5.80 15.74
CA PHE A 43 6.71 5.51 15.45
C PHE A 43 6.37 5.70 13.98
N SER A 44 6.94 6.70 13.32
CA SER A 44 6.77 6.93 11.89
C SER A 44 7.24 5.76 11.02
N TRP A 45 8.40 5.18 11.34
CA TRP A 45 8.95 4.03 10.62
C TRP A 45 8.11 2.77 10.81
N PHE A 46 7.56 2.56 12.01
CA PHE A 46 6.59 1.47 12.25
C PHE A 46 5.30 1.65 11.44
N LEU A 47 4.83 2.88 11.28
CA LEU A 47 3.62 3.18 10.49
C LEU A 47 3.84 2.92 9.01
N ILE A 48 4.96 3.38 8.45
CA ILE A 48 5.33 3.17 7.04
C ILE A 48 5.59 1.68 6.79
N GLY A 49 6.42 1.04 7.62
CA GLY A 49 6.76 -0.37 7.50
C GLY A 49 5.55 -1.30 7.70
N GLY A 50 4.69 -0.97 8.67
CA GLY A 50 3.45 -1.69 8.92
C GLY A 50 2.46 -1.58 7.77
N ALA A 51 2.33 -0.39 7.15
CA ALA A 51 1.51 -0.21 5.96
C ALA A 51 2.03 -1.01 4.76
N LEU A 52 3.36 -1.08 4.57
CA LEU A 52 3.99 -1.92 3.54
C LEU A 52 3.71 -3.41 3.75
N VAL A 53 3.86 -3.90 4.97
CA VAL A 53 3.54 -5.31 5.31
C VAL A 53 2.05 -5.58 5.13
N GLY A 54 1.19 -4.63 5.51
CA GLY A 54 -0.26 -4.67 5.27
C GLY A 54 -0.59 -4.83 3.78
N GLY A 55 0.05 -4.07 2.90
CA GLY A 55 -0.13 -4.17 1.46
C GLY A 55 0.34 -5.48 0.86
N ILE A 56 1.43 -6.05 1.38
CA ILE A 56 1.89 -7.39 0.98
C ILE A 56 0.87 -8.46 1.39
N ALA A 57 0.41 -8.42 2.65
CA ALA A 57 -0.57 -9.37 3.16
C ALA A 57 -1.91 -9.24 2.42
N PHE A 58 -2.34 -8.02 2.10
CA PHE A 58 -3.54 -7.79 1.31
C PHE A 58 -3.39 -8.24 -0.14
N GLY A 59 -2.23 -8.02 -0.76
CA GLY A 59 -1.90 -8.57 -2.09
C GLY A 59 -2.02 -10.10 -2.14
N ALA A 60 -1.56 -10.79 -1.09
CA ALA A 60 -1.71 -12.24 -0.95
C ALA A 60 -3.19 -12.65 -0.70
N LEU A 61 -3.95 -11.88 0.07
CA LEU A 61 -5.39 -12.12 0.26
C LEU A 61 -6.20 -11.87 -1.03
N LEU A 62 -5.81 -10.90 -1.86
CA LEU A 62 -6.43 -10.65 -3.16
C LEU A 62 -6.30 -11.86 -4.10
N THR A 63 -5.19 -12.59 -4.04
CA THR A 63 -5.04 -13.85 -4.80
C THR A 63 -6.02 -14.93 -4.35
N GLU A 64 -6.42 -14.95 -3.07
CA GLU A 64 -7.41 -15.91 -2.56
C GLU A 64 -8.86 -15.45 -2.79
N TRP A 65 -9.11 -14.14 -2.78
CA TRP A 65 -10.44 -13.56 -2.96
C TRP A 65 -10.78 -13.22 -4.41
N LEU A 66 -9.87 -13.52 -5.33
CA LEU A 66 -10.09 -13.28 -6.75
C LEU A 66 -11.30 -14.14 -7.19
N PRO A 67 -12.41 -13.53 -7.63
CA PRO A 67 -13.61 -14.29 -7.96
C PRO A 67 -13.31 -15.28 -9.08
N GLU A 68 -13.64 -16.56 -8.87
CA GLU A 68 -13.49 -17.61 -9.88
C GLU A 68 -14.10 -17.16 -11.20
N ARG A 69 -13.30 -17.23 -12.27
CA ARG A 69 -13.78 -16.97 -13.62
C ARG A 69 -14.78 -18.06 -14.00
N THR A 70 -16.04 -17.68 -14.12
CA THR A 70 -17.14 -18.50 -14.65
C THR A 70 -16.99 -18.89 -16.12
N ASP A 71 -16.01 -18.29 -16.82
CA ASP A 71 -16.00 -18.20 -18.27
C ASP A 71 -15.03 -19.22 -18.91
N GLY A 72 -14.33 -20.03 -18.10
CA GLY A 72 -13.34 -21.03 -18.55
C GLY A 72 -12.08 -20.46 -19.23
N ARG A 73 -11.96 -19.13 -19.37
CA ARG A 73 -10.82 -18.48 -20.03
C ARG A 73 -9.63 -18.32 -19.08
N PRO A 74 -8.40 -18.61 -19.53
CA PRO A 74 -7.20 -18.42 -18.72
C PRO A 74 -7.05 -16.96 -18.27
N PRO A 75 -6.62 -16.71 -17.02
CA PRO A 75 -6.61 -15.38 -16.42
C PRO A 75 -5.86 -14.37 -17.29
N GLY A 76 -6.50 -13.22 -17.54
CA GLY A 76 -5.96 -12.17 -18.39
C GLY A 76 -4.73 -11.52 -17.75
N PHE A 77 -3.90 -10.85 -18.56
CA PHE A 77 -2.70 -10.13 -18.08
C PHE A 77 -3.02 -9.18 -16.91
N PHE A 78 -4.14 -8.44 -16.99
CA PHE A 78 -4.60 -7.54 -15.93
C PHE A 78 -4.94 -8.25 -14.62
N GLU A 79 -5.54 -9.45 -14.67
CA GLU A 79 -5.91 -10.21 -13.46
C GLU A 79 -4.68 -10.78 -12.76
N LYS A 80 -3.59 -11.03 -13.49
CA LYS A 80 -2.30 -11.43 -12.92
C LYS A 80 -1.57 -10.28 -12.24
N ILE A 81 -1.81 -9.05 -12.70
CA ILE A 81 -1.17 -7.82 -12.19
C ILE A 81 -2.01 -7.14 -11.12
N LEU A 82 -3.31 -7.41 -11.04
CA LEU A 82 -4.18 -6.80 -10.05
C LEU A 82 -3.73 -7.03 -8.58
N PRO A 83 -3.32 -8.26 -8.18
CA PRO A 83 -2.77 -8.50 -6.84
C PRO A 83 -1.42 -7.80 -6.63
N GLN A 84 -0.81 -7.37 -7.73
CA GLN A 84 0.49 -6.75 -7.77
C GLN A 84 0.41 -5.20 -7.74
N LEU A 85 -0.79 -4.62 -7.87
CA LEU A 85 -0.97 -3.17 -7.80
C LEU A 85 -0.67 -2.56 -6.42
N PRO A 86 -1.04 -3.19 -5.28
CA PRO A 86 -0.75 -2.62 -3.96
C PRO A 86 0.75 -2.41 -3.70
N TRP A 87 1.61 -3.38 -4.05
CA TRP A 87 3.06 -3.20 -3.87
C TRP A 87 3.66 -2.22 -4.87
N ALA A 88 3.22 -2.24 -6.13
CA ALA A 88 3.68 -1.27 -7.12
C ALA A 88 3.32 0.16 -6.69
N PHE A 89 2.14 0.35 -6.12
CA PHE A 89 1.70 1.63 -5.59
C PHE A 89 2.48 2.03 -4.33
N ALA A 90 2.64 1.12 -3.36
CA ALA A 90 3.41 1.40 -2.15
C ALA A 90 4.89 1.72 -2.44
N LEU A 91 5.51 1.00 -3.39
CA LEU A 91 6.87 1.31 -3.86
C LEU A 91 6.94 2.64 -4.58
N LEU A 92 5.96 2.96 -5.44
CA LEU A 92 5.91 4.25 -6.14
C LEU A 92 5.80 5.40 -5.14
N VAL A 93 4.92 5.28 -4.13
CA VAL A 93 4.76 6.28 -3.08
C VAL A 93 6.07 6.43 -2.29
N ALA A 94 6.70 5.33 -1.87
CA ALA A 94 7.98 5.38 -1.19
C ALA A 94 9.09 6.01 -2.04
N LEU A 95 9.13 5.73 -3.35
CA LEU A 95 10.13 6.26 -4.28
C LEU A 95 9.94 7.77 -4.51
N ILE A 96 8.71 8.20 -4.80
CA ILE A 96 8.37 9.63 -4.95
C ILE A 96 8.71 10.37 -3.66
N ASP A 97 8.34 9.83 -2.51
CA ASP A 97 8.54 10.53 -1.26
C ASP A 97 10.03 10.56 -0.86
N SER A 98 10.80 9.51 -1.15
CA SER A 98 12.24 9.53 -0.97
C SER A 98 12.93 10.64 -1.77
N TYR A 99 12.40 10.98 -2.94
CA TYR A 99 12.93 12.05 -3.79
C TYR A 99 12.69 13.46 -3.21
N PHE A 100 11.57 13.66 -2.49
CA PHE A 100 11.23 14.96 -1.90
C PHE A 100 11.73 15.14 -0.46
N TYR A 101 11.87 14.05 0.31
CA TYR A 101 12.17 14.11 1.75
C TYR A 101 13.61 13.75 2.13
N PHE A 102 14.37 13.04 1.29
CA PHE A 102 15.81 12.92 1.48
C PHE A 102 16.52 13.98 0.63
N PRO A 103 17.27 14.92 1.24
CA PRO A 103 18.09 15.85 0.47
C PRO A 103 19.07 15.01 -0.36
N ARG A 104 19.07 15.22 -1.68
CA ARG A 104 20.21 14.79 -2.51
C ARG A 104 21.44 15.51 -1.96
N MET A 105 22.32 14.78 -1.28
CA MET A 105 23.66 15.27 -0.97
C MET A 105 24.44 15.50 -2.27
#